data_AF-A0A4S0N655-F1
#
_entry.id   AF-A0A4S0N655-F1
#
_cell.length_a   1.000
_cell.length_b   1.000
_cell.length_c   1.000
_cell.angle_alpha   90.00
_cell.angle_beta   90.00
_cell.angle_gamma   90.00
#
_symmetry.space_group_name_H-M   'P 1'
#
loop_
_entity.id
_entity.type
_entity.pdbx_description
1 polymer ?
#
loop_
_entity_poly.entity_id
_entity_poly.type
_entity_poly.pdbx_seq_one_letter_code
_entity_poly.pdbx_strand_id
1 'polypeptide(L)' 'MVSNTSSMSGIAYPSDLALLKQVFDRVCAEAGISVSSMQAERLSVSVMALFSDGEFDEAVLYERLKLDARSLPRTGSV' A
#
# COMPACT_ATOMS: atom_id res chain seq x y z
N MET A 1 -16.46 -15.50 -19.98
CA MET A 1 -16.23 -15.96 -18.60
C MET A 1 -14.75 -15.70 -18.32
N VAL A 2 -14.43 -14.66 -17.56
CA VAL A 2 -13.03 -14.30 -17.27
C VAL A 2 -12.50 -15.29 -16.22
N SER A 3 -11.53 -16.10 -16.62
CA SER A 3 -10.90 -17.09 -15.76
C SER A 3 -10.03 -16.39 -14.74
N ASN A 4 -10.43 -16.52 -13.47
CA ASN A 4 -9.70 -16.16 -12.28
C ASN A 4 -8.46 -17.07 -12.13
N THR A 5 -7.35 -16.72 -12.77
CA THR A 5 -6.06 -17.36 -12.52
C THR A 5 -5.34 -16.64 -11.39
N SER A 6 -5.72 -16.99 -10.17
CA SER A 6 -4.81 -16.93 -9.02
C SER A 6 -3.59 -17.77 -9.39
N SER A 7 -2.48 -17.13 -9.72
CA SER A 7 -1.21 -17.80 -9.97
C SER A 7 -0.13 -17.03 -9.24
N MET A 8 0.10 -17.49 -8.01
CA MET A 8 1.43 -17.71 -7.40
C MET A 8 2.60 -17.45 -8.37
N SER A 9 2.93 -16.19 -8.58
CA SER A 9 4.19 -15.76 -9.15
C SER A 9 4.58 -14.53 -8.38
N GLY A 10 5.71 -14.62 -7.68
CA GLY A 10 6.38 -13.49 -7.01
C GLY A 10 6.91 -12.44 -8.01
N ILE A 11 6.17 -12.20 -9.09
CA ILE A 11 6.40 -11.17 -10.07
C ILE A 11 5.15 -10.30 -10.00
N ALA A 12 5.23 -9.24 -9.19
CA ALA A 12 4.27 -8.16 -9.25
C ALA A 12 4.10 -7.74 -10.71
N TYR A 13 2.89 -7.82 -11.30
CA TYR A 13 2.72 -7.23 -12.62
C TYR A 13 2.93 -5.72 -12.50
N PRO A 14 3.49 -5.06 -13.52
CA PRO A 14 3.70 -3.62 -13.51
C PRO A 14 2.40 -2.84 -13.27
N SER A 15 1.26 -3.40 -13.69
CA SER A 15 -0.09 -2.87 -13.42
C SER A 15 -0.44 -2.90 -11.93
N ASP A 16 -0.10 -3.97 -11.21
CA ASP A 16 -0.33 -4.09 -9.78
C ASP A 16 0.58 -3.15 -8.97
N LEU A 17 1.84 -3.00 -9.37
CA LEU A 17 2.73 -1.99 -8.77
C LEU A 17 2.24 -0.55 -9.00
N ALA A 18 1.68 -0.27 -10.19
CA ALA A 18 1.08 1.02 -10.48
C ALA A 18 -0.15 1.28 -9.59
N LEU A 19 -0.99 0.26 -9.38
CA LEU A 19 -2.15 0.34 -8.49
C LEU A 19 -1.72 0.57 -7.03
N LEU A 20 -0.75 -0.20 -6.52
CA LEU A 20 -0.19 0.01 -5.18
C LEU A 20 0.33 1.44 -5.00
N LYS A 21 1.10 1.94 -5.99
CA LYS A 21 1.64 3.29 -5.96
C LYS A 21 0.53 4.34 -5.96
N GLN A 22 -0.51 4.14 -6.76
CA GLN A 22 -1.65 5.06 -6.85
C GLN A 22 -2.44 5.10 -5.53
N VAL A 23 -2.70 3.94 -4.93
CA VAL A 23 -3.37 3.84 -3.62
C VAL A 23 -2.52 4.51 -2.54
N PHE A 24 -1.22 4.23 -2.52
CA PHE A 24 -0.28 4.82 -1.57
C PHE A 24 -0.22 6.35 -1.69
N ASP A 25 -0.08 6.88 -2.90
CA ASP A 25 -0.01 8.32 -3.15
C ASP A 25 -1.31 9.00 -2.72
N ARG A 26 -2.46 8.37 -2.99
CA ARG A 26 -3.78 8.86 -2.56
C ARG A 26 -3.92 8.89 -1.04
N VAL A 27 -3.52 7.82 -0.34
CA VAL A 27 -3.57 7.79 1.14
C VAL A 27 -2.61 8.83 1.72
N CYS A 28 -1.42 8.98 1.15
CA CYS A 28 -0.47 10.01 1.56
C CYS A 28 -1.05 11.42 1.38
N ALA A 29 -1.65 11.72 0.23
CA ALA A 29 -2.29 13.00 -0.03
C ALA A 29 -3.46 13.29 0.91
N GLU A 30 -4.33 12.30 1.18
CA GLU A 30 -5.48 12.45 2.09
C GLU A 30 -5.06 12.59 3.56
N ALA A 31 -4.01 11.88 3.98
CA ALA A 31 -3.48 11.96 5.33
C ALA A 31 -2.55 13.18 5.53
N GLY A 32 -2.18 13.90 4.46
CA GLY A 32 -1.22 15.00 4.50
C GLY A 32 0.22 14.53 4.78
N ILE A 33 0.53 13.28 4.44
CA ILE A 33 1.82 12.63 4.65
C ILE A 33 2.71 12.91 3.44
N SER A 34 3.89 13.50 3.66
CA SER A 34 4.89 13.61 2.59
C SER A 34 5.44 12.24 2.25
N VAL A 35 5.56 11.91 0.95
CA VAL A 35 6.18 10.66 0.47
C VAL A 35 7.62 10.46 0.93
N SER A 36 8.31 11.53 1.33
CA SER A 36 9.65 11.50 1.92
C SER A 36 9.67 11.39 3.45
N SER A 37 8.50 11.29 4.09
CA SER A 37 8.41 11.19 5.54
C SER A 37 8.58 9.74 6.01
N MET A 38 9.02 9.59 7.25
CA MET A 38 9.10 8.28 7.91
C MET A 38 7.73 7.57 7.93
N GLN A 39 6.62 8.32 7.92
CA GLN A 39 5.26 7.77 7.85
C GLN A 39 4.99 7.10 6.49
N ALA A 40 5.40 7.75 5.39
CA ALA A 40 5.31 7.19 4.05
C ALA A 40 6.21 5.95 3.87
N GLU A 41 7.40 5.95 4.47
CA GLU A 41 8.27 4.78 4.46
C GLU A 41 7.59 3.58 5.15
N ARG A 42 6.99 3.77 6.33
CA ARG A 42 6.28 2.70 7.03
C ARG A 42 5.04 2.22 6.28
N LEU A 43 4.27 3.13 5.69
CA LEU A 43 3.16 2.78 4.79
C LEU A 43 3.66 1.92 3.62
N SER A 44 4.82 2.26 3.04
CA SER A 44 5.40 1.48 1.92
C SER A 44 5.76 0.06 2.35
N VAL A 45 6.27 -0.12 3.57
CA VAL A 45 6.54 -1.45 4.14
C VAL A 45 5.25 -2.25 4.34
N SER A 46 4.19 -1.63 4.88
CA SER A 46 2.87 -2.28 5.00
C SER A 46 2.32 -2.68 3.63
N VAL A 47 2.40 -1.79 2.62
CA VAL A 47 1.99 -2.07 1.24
C VAL A 47 2.72 -3.31 0.69
N MET A 48 4.04 -3.36 0.84
CA MET A 48 4.86 -4.48 0.38
C MET A 48 4.54 -5.79 1.12
N ALA A 49 4.23 -5.71 2.42
CA ALA A 49 3.82 -6.87 3.21
C ALA A 49 2.46 -7.42 2.75
N LEU A 50 1.47 -6.55 2.53
CA LEU A 50 0.15 -6.94 2.01
C LEU A 50 0.25 -7.54 0.60
N PHE A 51 1.11 -6.96 -0.23
CA PHE A 51 1.38 -7.46 -1.57
C PHE A 51 2.04 -8.86 -1.56
N SER A 52 2.97 -9.07 -0.62
CA SER A 52 3.64 -10.35 -0.44
C SER A 52 2.69 -11.45 0.06
N ASP A 53 1.63 -11.06 0.77
CA ASP A 53 0.55 -11.96 1.20
C ASP A 53 -0.42 -12.32 0.06
N GLY A 54 -0.31 -11.64 -1.09
CA GLY A 54 -1.16 -11.84 -2.26
C GLY A 54 -2.40 -10.94 -2.29
N GLU A 55 -2.42 -9.87 -1.49
CA GLU A 55 -3.52 -8.92 -1.46
C GLU A 55 -3.33 -7.82 -2.52
N PHE A 56 -4.08 -7.92 -3.62
CA PHE A 56 -4.01 -6.98 -4.75
C PHE A 56 -5.26 -6.12 -4.91
N ASP A 57 -6.24 -6.26 -4.03
CA ASP A 57 -7.51 -5.53 -4.13
C ASP A 57 -7.32 -4.07 -3.70
N GLU A 58 -7.63 -3.14 -4.62
CA GLU A 58 -7.48 -1.69 -4.41
C GLU A 58 -8.22 -1.20 -3.16
N ALA A 59 -9.45 -1.67 -2.94
CA ALA A 59 -10.27 -1.22 -1.83
C ALA A 59 -9.70 -1.74 -0.50
N VAL A 60 -9.22 -2.98 -0.50
CA VAL A 60 -8.60 -3.60 0.67
C VAL A 60 -7.27 -2.94 1.02
N LEU A 61 -6.43 -2.69 0.01
CA LEU A 61 -5.17 -1.94 0.17
C LEU A 61 -5.46 -0.56 0.72
N TYR A 62 -6.38 0.19 0.11
CA TYR A 62 -6.70 1.55 0.54
C TYR A 62 -7.19 1.62 2.00
N GLU A 63 -8.13 0.75 2.39
CA GLU A 63 -8.64 0.70 3.77
C GLU A 63 -7.53 0.35 4.77
N ARG A 64 -6.67 -0.62 4.45
CA ARG A 64 -5.57 -1.02 5.33
C ARG A 64 -4.51 0.05 5.45
N LEU A 65 -4.09 0.66 4.34
CA LEU A 65 -3.17 1.79 4.37
C LEU A 65 -3.76 2.95 5.17
N LYS A 66 -5.06 3.22 5.05
CA LYS A 66 -5.73 4.28 5.83
C LYS A 66 -5.76 3.97 7.32
N LEU A 67 -5.96 2.71 7.70
CA LEU A 67 -5.84 2.25 9.09
C LEU A 67 -4.41 2.39 9.61
N ASP A 68 -3.42 1.98 8.83
CA ASP A 68 -1.99 2.13 9.16
C ASP A 68 -1.61 3.61 9.32
N ALA A 69 -2.02 4.48 8.39
CA ALA A 69 -1.82 5.92 8.44
C ALA A 69 -2.40 6.55 9.71
N ARG A 70 -3.53 6.02 10.19
CA ARG A 70 -4.18 6.49 11.43
C ARG A 70 -3.57 5.90 12.70
N SER A 71 -2.99 4.71 12.59
CA SER A 71 -2.31 3.98 13.68
C SER A 71 -0.87 4.47 13.88
N LEU A 72 -0.25 5.04 12.84
CA LEU A 72 1.10 5.58 12.91
C LEU A 72 1.17 6.70 13.96
N PRO A 73 1.95 6.50 15.05
CA PRO A 73 2.18 7.59 15.98
C PRO A 73 2.86 8.74 15.24
N ARG A 74 2.46 9.99 15.50
CA ARG A 74 3.19 11.21 15.09
C ARG A 74 4.52 11.29 15.84
N THR A 75 5.35 10.28 15.73
CA THR A 75 6.70 10.25 16.30
C THR A 75 7.67 10.53 15.16
N GLY A 76 7.83 11.81 14.84
CA GLY A 76 9.14 12.27 14.43
C GLY A 76 10.00 12.28 15.69
N SER A 77 10.96 11.37 15.81
CA SER A 77 12.08 11.43 16.76
C SER A 77 13.04 10.28 16.51
N VAL A 78 14.09 10.51 15.74
CA VAL A 78 15.49 10.56 16.21
C VAL A 78 16.39 11.00 15.06
#